data_AF-A0AAW7U3T3-F1
#
_entry.id   AF-A0AAW7U3T3-F1
#
_cell.length_a   1.000
_cell.length_b   1.000
_cell.length_c   1.000
_cell.angle_alpha   90.00
_cell.angle_beta   90.00
_cell.angle_gamma   90.00
#
_symmetry.space_group_name_H-M   'P 1'
#
loop_
_entity.id
_entity.type
_entity.pdbx_description
1 polymer ?
#
loop_
_entity_poly.entity_id
_entity_poly.type
_entity_poly.pdbx_seq_one_letter_code
_entity_poly.pdbx_strand_id
1 'polypeptide(L)'
;MTLYNFILKLFKIWKGSVFARLALMCISAGIIFLGVTRWWEGMATSLLEKYLDLKVSQNLNTYVGIFLIALGFIFALMEYKSQQRRDISDNLAKTTEQNATLTNQNAFLTFKSQQEEICYSILRNLINKFQKIRIPLLEDRANEISSSYSKEKLVEYIEFILLNPSVEHQHRVWFFNMRGEGQTGKPLLYQFIENYKQIIDEAQKLDCTELIKGSPLNNAYRNVIDENFIQIRKDAYWEDYI
;
A
#
# COMPACT_ATOMS: atom_id res chain seq x y z
N MET A 1 50.28 -10.29 -31.31
CA MET A 1 49.47 -9.42 -30.41
C MET A 1 49.96 -9.64 -29.00
N THR A 2 50.26 -8.58 -28.22
CA THR A 2 50.75 -8.74 -26.83
C THR A 2 49.59 -9.05 -25.88
N LEU A 3 49.85 -9.88 -24.85
CA LEU A 3 48.87 -10.30 -23.83
C LEU A 3 48.10 -9.10 -23.22
N TYR A 4 48.79 -7.98 -23.06
CA TYR A 4 48.25 -6.72 -22.56
C TYR A 4 47.11 -6.15 -23.45
N ASN A 5 47.30 -6.14 -24.77
CA ASN A 5 46.27 -5.69 -25.72
C ASN A 5 45.06 -6.63 -25.77
N PHE A 6 45.29 -7.92 -25.52
CA PHE A 6 44.23 -8.91 -25.42
C PHE A 6 43.35 -8.66 -24.18
N ILE A 7 43.96 -8.42 -23.02
CA ILE A 7 43.27 -8.12 -21.76
C ILE A 7 42.46 -6.81 -21.87
N LEU A 8 43.03 -5.77 -22.46
CA LEU A 8 42.34 -4.48 -22.66
C LEU A 8 41.12 -4.58 -23.58
N LYS A 9 41.19 -5.38 -24.66
CA LYS A 9 40.02 -5.64 -25.51
C LYS A 9 38.95 -6.44 -24.76
N LEU A 10 39.36 -7.44 -23.97
CA LEU A 10 38.47 -8.20 -23.08
C LEU A 10 37.71 -7.28 -22.11
N PHE A 11 38.40 -6.28 -21.55
CA PHE A 11 37.82 -5.30 -20.64
C PHE A 11 36.81 -4.35 -21.32
N LYS A 12 37.02 -4.00 -22.60
CA LYS A 12 36.04 -3.21 -23.39
C LYS A 12 34.78 -4.01 -23.73
N ILE A 13 34.90 -5.32 -23.89
CA ILE A 13 33.80 -6.25 -24.22
C ILE A 13 32.88 -6.51 -23.02
N TRP A 14 33.34 -6.21 -21.80
CA TRP A 14 32.60 -6.31 -20.53
C TRP A 14 31.33 -5.43 -20.42
N LYS A 15 31.15 -4.44 -21.32
CA LYS A 15 30.07 -3.42 -21.22
C LYS A 15 28.69 -3.78 -21.82
N GLY A 16 28.45 -5.01 -22.32
CA GLY A 16 27.16 -5.41 -22.90
C GLY A 16 26.49 -6.60 -22.19
N SER A 17 25.26 -6.98 -22.60
CA SER A 17 24.46 -7.97 -21.86
C SER A 17 25.23 -9.29 -21.65
N VAL A 18 25.38 -9.67 -20.37
CA VAL A 18 26.35 -10.67 -19.92
C VAL A 18 25.98 -12.07 -20.43
N PHE A 19 24.70 -12.43 -20.44
CA PHE A 19 24.21 -13.75 -20.85
C PHE A 19 24.44 -14.11 -22.32
N ALA A 20 24.17 -13.18 -23.25
CA ALA A 20 24.35 -13.43 -24.68
C ALA A 20 25.83 -13.64 -25.05
N ARG A 21 26.73 -13.00 -24.30
CA ARG A 21 28.17 -13.05 -24.53
C ARG A 21 28.84 -14.24 -23.83
N LEU A 22 28.33 -14.66 -22.67
CA LEU A 22 28.76 -15.88 -21.98
C LEU A 22 28.40 -17.13 -22.81
N ALA A 23 27.21 -17.15 -23.42
CA ALA A 23 26.81 -18.18 -24.38
C ALA A 23 27.74 -18.21 -25.61
N LEU A 24 28.05 -17.04 -26.20
CA LEU A 24 28.99 -16.95 -27.32
C LEU A 24 30.42 -17.38 -26.94
N MET A 25 30.90 -17.05 -25.74
CA MET A 25 32.20 -17.50 -25.23
C MET A 25 32.25 -19.02 -25.01
N CYS A 26 31.20 -19.62 -24.44
CA CYS A 26 31.13 -21.08 -24.28
C CYS A 26 31.00 -21.81 -25.63
N ILE A 27 30.23 -21.26 -26.59
CA ILE A 27 30.10 -21.81 -27.94
C ILE A 27 31.44 -21.72 -28.68
N SER A 28 32.09 -20.56 -28.67
CA SER A 28 33.41 -20.39 -29.31
C SER A 28 34.50 -21.22 -28.62
N ALA A 29 34.48 -21.35 -27.29
CA ALA A 29 35.39 -22.21 -26.56
C ALA A 29 35.14 -23.71 -26.86
N GLY A 30 33.88 -24.15 -26.96
CA GLY A 30 33.53 -25.52 -27.36
C GLY A 30 33.98 -25.86 -28.77
N ILE A 31 33.82 -24.92 -29.72
CA ILE A 31 34.30 -25.06 -31.11
C ILE A 31 35.83 -25.16 -31.17
N ILE A 32 36.55 -24.40 -30.35
CA ILE A 32 38.02 -24.43 -30.29
C ILE A 32 38.53 -25.70 -29.57
N PHE A 33 37.83 -26.16 -28.52
CA PHE A 33 38.22 -27.32 -27.72
C PHE A 33 38.01 -28.65 -28.46
N LEU A 34 36.98 -28.74 -29.31
CA LEU A 34 36.74 -29.88 -30.21
C LEU A 34 37.69 -29.93 -31.43
N GLY A 35 38.71 -29.05 -31.46
CA GLY A 35 39.66 -28.85 -32.56
C GLY A 35 40.50 -30.08 -32.92
N VAL A 36 39.87 -31.05 -33.59
CA VAL A 36 40.53 -32.20 -34.21
C VAL A 36 40.51 -32.09 -35.75
N THR A 37 39.79 -31.12 -36.34
CA THR A 37 39.72 -30.98 -37.81
C THR A 37 39.67 -29.52 -38.32
N ARG A 38 40.46 -29.23 -39.37
CA ARG A 38 40.76 -27.90 -39.98
C ARG A 38 39.57 -27.11 -40.54
N TRP A 39 38.39 -27.71 -40.71
CA TRP A 39 37.28 -27.06 -41.40
C TRP A 39 36.52 -26.02 -40.55
N TRP A 40 36.69 -26.03 -39.23
CA TRP A 40 36.05 -25.08 -38.32
C TRP A 40 36.86 -23.79 -38.07
N GLU A 41 38.15 -23.75 -38.46
CA GLU A 41 39.04 -22.60 -38.21
C GLU A 41 38.48 -21.30 -38.83
N GLY A 42 37.88 -21.37 -40.03
CA GLY A 42 37.28 -20.23 -40.70
C GLY A 42 36.02 -19.68 -40.02
N MET A 43 35.18 -20.56 -39.47
CA MET A 43 33.98 -20.13 -38.72
C MET A 43 34.36 -19.49 -37.38
N ALA A 44 35.26 -20.14 -36.63
CA ALA A 44 35.71 -19.66 -35.33
C ALA A 44 36.44 -18.31 -35.44
N THR A 45 37.31 -18.15 -36.43
CA THR A 45 37.98 -16.87 -36.69
C THR A 45 36.99 -15.78 -37.08
N SER A 46 35.99 -16.05 -37.93
CA SER A 46 34.96 -15.04 -38.27
C SER A 46 34.12 -14.61 -37.07
N LEU A 47 33.78 -15.54 -36.15
CA LEU A 47 33.02 -15.23 -34.95
C LEU A 47 33.84 -14.42 -33.95
N LEU A 48 35.11 -14.78 -33.74
CA LEU A 48 36.04 -14.05 -32.88
C LEU A 48 36.33 -12.65 -33.44
N GLU A 49 36.49 -12.52 -34.75
CA GLU A 49 36.75 -11.23 -35.41
C GLU A 49 35.50 -10.35 -35.40
N LYS A 50 34.30 -10.91 -35.67
CA LYS A 50 33.05 -10.15 -35.70
C LYS A 50 32.55 -9.70 -34.33
N TYR A 51 32.69 -10.54 -33.30
CA TYR A 51 32.12 -10.25 -31.97
C TYR A 51 33.14 -9.78 -30.94
N LEU A 52 34.42 -10.08 -31.12
CA LEU A 52 35.49 -9.71 -30.19
C LEU A 52 36.56 -8.81 -30.83
N ASP A 53 36.46 -8.53 -32.14
CA ASP A 53 37.40 -7.70 -32.90
C ASP A 53 38.87 -8.17 -32.75
N LEU A 54 39.05 -9.49 -32.70
CA LEU A 54 40.34 -10.15 -32.58
C LEU A 54 40.79 -10.67 -33.94
N LYS A 55 41.83 -10.07 -34.52
CA LYS A 55 42.57 -10.65 -35.66
C LYS A 55 43.40 -11.82 -35.16
N VAL A 56 42.85 -13.02 -35.28
CA VAL A 56 43.55 -14.26 -34.89
C VAL A 56 44.48 -14.66 -36.03
N SER A 57 45.77 -14.34 -35.89
CA SER A 57 46.80 -14.90 -36.76
C SER A 57 46.91 -16.40 -36.50
N GLN A 58 46.76 -17.19 -37.55
CA GLN A 58 46.78 -18.66 -37.60
C GLN A 58 47.67 -19.29 -36.51
N ASN A 59 47.00 -19.86 -35.49
CA ASN A 59 47.42 -20.93 -34.56
C ASN A 59 46.65 -20.77 -33.24
N LEU A 60 45.36 -21.12 -33.27
CA LEU A 60 44.54 -21.31 -32.07
C LEU A 60 45.05 -22.56 -31.34
N ASN A 61 45.78 -22.37 -30.25
CA ASN A 61 46.29 -23.47 -29.42
C ASN A 61 45.26 -23.87 -28.35
N THR A 62 45.20 -25.15 -27.98
CA THR A 62 44.33 -25.74 -26.94
C THR A 62 44.34 -24.95 -25.63
N TYR A 63 45.49 -24.37 -25.26
CA TYR A 63 45.63 -23.52 -24.07
C TYR A 63 44.76 -22.25 -24.11
N VAL A 64 44.54 -21.67 -25.29
CA VAL A 64 43.65 -20.50 -25.47
C VAL A 64 42.19 -20.90 -25.27
N GLY A 65 41.80 -22.08 -25.74
CA GLY A 65 40.48 -22.66 -25.49
C GLY A 65 40.22 -22.91 -24.00
N ILE A 66 41.17 -23.54 -23.29
CA ILE A 66 41.07 -23.80 -21.85
C ILE A 66 40.93 -22.48 -21.06
N PHE A 67 41.71 -21.46 -21.42
CA PHE A 67 41.66 -20.15 -20.76
C PHE A 67 40.29 -19.46 -20.94
N LEU A 68 39.68 -19.57 -22.12
CA LEU A 68 38.34 -19.02 -22.38
C LEU A 68 37.25 -19.76 -21.60
N ILE A 69 37.36 -21.09 -21.42
CA ILE A 69 36.44 -21.88 -20.58
C ILE A 69 36.55 -21.44 -19.12
N ALA A 70 37.77 -21.30 -18.60
CA ALA A 70 38.00 -20.84 -17.23
C ALA A 70 37.44 -19.43 -16.98
N LEU A 71 37.64 -18.50 -17.93
CA LEU A 71 37.02 -17.18 -17.90
C LEU A 71 35.49 -17.25 -17.91
N GLY A 72 34.90 -18.12 -18.74
CA GLY A 72 33.46 -18.35 -18.77
C GLY A 72 32.90 -18.78 -17.41
N PHE A 73 33.59 -19.72 -16.73
CA PHE A 73 33.22 -20.15 -15.37
C PHE A 73 33.33 -19.03 -14.33
N ILE A 74 34.42 -18.25 -14.38
CA ILE A 74 34.62 -17.12 -13.46
C ILE A 74 33.51 -16.07 -13.69
N PHE A 75 33.17 -15.76 -14.93
CA PHE A 75 32.09 -14.84 -15.26
C PHE A 75 30.73 -15.36 -14.82
N ALA A 76 30.44 -16.64 -15.03
CA ALA A 76 29.19 -17.26 -14.59
C ALA A 76 29.05 -17.17 -13.06
N LEU A 77 30.13 -17.43 -12.33
CA LEU A 77 30.16 -17.31 -10.86
C LEU A 77 29.98 -15.86 -10.39
N MET A 78 30.58 -14.89 -11.06
CA MET A 78 30.43 -13.47 -10.74
C MET A 78 29.00 -12.98 -10.99
N GLU A 79 28.40 -13.36 -12.12
CA GLU A 79 27.02 -12.99 -12.47
C GLU A 79 26.01 -13.64 -11.53
N TYR A 80 26.19 -14.94 -11.23
CA TYR A 80 25.37 -15.64 -10.24
C TYR A 80 25.38 -14.94 -8.87
N LYS A 81 26.57 -14.51 -8.40
CA LYS A 81 26.68 -13.73 -7.16
C LYS A 81 26.04 -12.33 -7.29
N SER A 82 26.09 -11.70 -8.47
CA SER A 82 25.46 -10.40 -8.69
C SER A 82 23.93 -10.50 -8.67
N GLN A 83 23.36 -11.51 -9.33
CA GLN A 83 21.93 -11.82 -9.31
C GLN A 83 21.47 -12.14 -7.89
N GLN A 84 22.17 -13.03 -7.17
CA GLN A 84 21.83 -13.31 -5.76
C GLN A 84 21.80 -12.05 -4.89
N ARG A 85 22.76 -11.11 -5.07
CA ARG A 85 22.75 -9.85 -4.32
C ARG A 85 21.56 -8.96 -4.66
N ARG A 86 21.17 -8.90 -5.93
CA ARG A 86 19.97 -8.15 -6.36
C ARG A 86 18.71 -8.78 -5.79
N ASP A 87 18.57 -10.10 -5.88
CA ASP A 87 17.42 -10.82 -5.34
C ASP A 87 17.29 -10.64 -3.82
N ILE A 88 18.41 -10.69 -3.08
CA ILE A 88 18.44 -10.41 -1.64
C ILE A 88 18.03 -8.97 -1.34
N SER A 89 18.56 -8.00 -2.09
CA SER A 89 18.24 -6.57 -1.94
C SER A 89 16.76 -6.29 -2.21
N ASP A 90 16.22 -6.84 -3.30
CA ASP A 90 14.82 -6.65 -3.69
C ASP A 90 13.87 -7.29 -2.67
N ASN A 91 14.22 -8.47 -2.14
CA ASN A 91 13.46 -9.13 -1.09
C ASN A 91 13.52 -8.37 0.24
N LEU A 92 14.67 -7.80 0.61
CA LEU A 92 14.82 -6.94 1.79
C LEU A 92 14.00 -5.65 1.66
N ALA A 93 14.00 -5.01 0.49
CA ALA A 93 13.20 -3.82 0.21
C ALA A 93 11.69 -4.12 0.35
N LYS A 94 11.20 -5.19 -0.28
CA LYS A 94 9.80 -5.64 -0.15
C LYS A 94 9.41 -5.93 1.30
N THR A 95 10.28 -6.60 2.05
CA THR A 95 10.02 -6.91 3.47
C THR A 95 9.96 -5.63 4.30
N THR A 96 10.81 -4.65 4.00
CA THR A 96 10.85 -3.37 4.71
C THR A 96 9.60 -2.53 4.43
N GLU A 97 9.16 -2.46 3.17
CA GLU A 97 7.91 -1.79 2.78
C GLU A 97 6.68 -2.45 3.42
N GLN A 98 6.62 -3.79 3.42
CA GLN A 98 5.54 -4.54 4.08
C GLN A 98 5.51 -4.26 5.58
N ASN A 99 6.68 -4.27 6.24
CA ASN A 99 6.76 -3.98 7.67
C ASN A 99 6.35 -2.54 7.98
N ALA A 100 6.78 -1.56 7.18
CA ALA A 100 6.37 -0.16 7.35
C ALA A 100 4.86 0.02 7.19
N THR A 101 4.26 -0.66 6.20
CA THR A 101 2.80 -0.66 5.98
C THR A 101 2.06 -1.26 7.18
N LEU A 102 2.52 -2.41 7.69
CA LEU A 102 1.96 -3.04 8.89
C LEU A 102 2.09 -2.17 10.13
N THR A 103 3.22 -1.48 10.32
CA THR A 103 3.41 -0.54 11.44
C THR A 103 2.42 0.63 11.35
N ASN A 104 2.25 1.23 10.17
CA ASN A 104 1.29 2.31 9.95
C ASN A 104 -0.15 1.84 10.21
N GLN A 105 -0.52 0.65 9.72
CA GLN A 105 -1.84 0.07 9.97
C GLN A 105 -2.10 -0.17 11.46
N ASN A 106 -1.12 -0.72 12.20
CA ASN A 106 -1.27 -0.98 13.63
C ASN A 106 -1.38 0.31 14.45
N ALA A 107 -0.59 1.33 14.09
CA ALA A 107 -0.69 2.66 14.71
C ALA A 107 -2.07 3.28 14.43
N PHE A 108 -2.54 3.19 13.18
CA PHE A 108 -3.87 3.64 12.79
C PHE A 108 -4.98 2.92 13.56
N LEU A 109 -4.94 1.60 13.68
CA LEU A 109 -5.96 0.82 14.39
C LEU A 109 -6.05 1.19 15.87
N THR A 110 -4.90 1.48 16.50
CA THR A 110 -4.85 1.94 17.88
C THR A 110 -5.49 3.31 18.03
N PHE A 111 -5.12 4.26 17.16
CA PHE A 111 -5.71 5.60 17.12
C PHE A 111 -7.23 5.54 16.85
N LYS A 112 -7.63 4.78 15.83
CA LYS A 112 -9.04 4.56 15.47
C LYS A 112 -9.83 4.04 16.67
N SER A 113 -9.35 3.00 17.35
CA SER A 113 -10.03 2.45 18.52
C SER A 113 -10.28 3.50 19.60
N GLN A 114 -9.27 4.31 19.93
CA GLN A 114 -9.40 5.38 20.92
C GLN A 114 -10.40 6.46 20.51
N GLN A 115 -10.36 6.89 19.24
CA GLN A 115 -11.29 7.90 18.73
C GLN A 115 -12.71 7.38 18.57
N GLU A 116 -12.88 6.11 18.23
CA GLU A 116 -14.19 5.47 18.15
C GLU A 116 -14.87 5.41 19.53
N GLU A 117 -14.13 5.13 20.62
CA GLU A 117 -14.68 5.21 21.98
C GLU A 117 -15.20 6.61 22.33
N ILE A 118 -14.48 7.66 21.93
CA ILE A 118 -14.92 9.05 22.11
C ILE A 118 -16.21 9.29 21.31
N CYS A 119 -16.26 8.85 20.06
CA CYS A 119 -17.46 8.94 19.22
C CYS A 119 -18.65 8.23 19.86
N TYR A 120 -18.49 6.98 20.30
CA TYR A 120 -19.56 6.21 20.95
C TYR A 120 -20.02 6.87 22.25
N SER A 121 -19.12 7.46 23.03
CA SER A 121 -19.46 8.20 24.24
C SER A 121 -20.32 9.43 23.93
N ILE A 122 -19.95 10.21 22.90
CA ILE A 122 -20.72 11.36 22.43
C ILE A 122 -22.12 10.94 21.98
N LEU A 123 -22.21 9.90 21.15
CA LEU A 123 -23.48 9.38 20.64
C LEU A 123 -24.37 8.84 21.77
N ARG A 124 -23.78 8.17 22.76
CA ARG A 124 -24.53 7.71 23.94
C ARG A 124 -25.08 8.88 24.75
N ASN A 125 -24.29 9.93 24.96
CA ASN A 125 -24.76 11.14 25.65
C ASN A 125 -25.91 11.81 24.89
N LEU A 126 -25.79 11.91 23.56
CA LEU A 126 -26.82 12.42 22.68
C LEU A 126 -28.14 11.66 22.84
N ILE A 127 -28.10 10.34 22.73
CA ILE A 127 -29.30 9.48 22.84
C ILE A 127 -29.93 9.61 24.22
N ASN A 128 -29.12 9.51 25.27
CA ASN A 128 -29.60 9.64 26.66
C ASN A 128 -30.26 11.00 26.92
N LYS A 129 -29.72 12.08 26.33
CA LYS A 129 -30.32 13.40 26.43
C LYS A 129 -31.60 13.50 25.62
N PHE A 130 -31.57 13.05 24.37
CA PHE A 130 -32.70 13.15 23.47
C PHE A 130 -33.90 12.32 23.95
N GLN A 131 -33.65 11.18 24.57
CA GLN A 131 -34.66 10.37 25.24
C GLN A 131 -35.46 11.16 26.30
N LYS A 132 -34.84 12.11 27.00
CA LYS A 132 -35.52 12.92 28.03
C LYS A 132 -36.59 13.87 27.47
N ILE A 133 -36.67 14.03 26.15
CA ILE A 133 -37.73 14.80 25.47
C ILE A 133 -39.07 14.03 25.49
N ARG A 134 -39.08 12.73 25.82
CA ARG A 134 -40.28 11.89 26.03
C ARG A 134 -41.24 11.85 24.84
N ILE A 135 -40.68 11.67 23.64
CA ILE A 135 -41.47 11.39 22.43
C ILE A 135 -41.66 9.88 22.34
N PRO A 136 -42.89 9.33 22.43
CA PRO A 136 -43.12 7.89 22.66
C PRO A 136 -42.36 6.96 21.70
N LEU A 137 -42.47 7.19 20.38
CA LEU A 137 -41.78 6.41 19.35
C LEU A 137 -40.25 6.42 19.53
N LEU A 138 -39.69 7.54 19.98
CA LEU A 138 -38.24 7.75 20.11
C LEU A 138 -37.73 7.25 21.46
N GLU A 139 -38.57 7.31 22.49
CA GLU A 139 -38.28 6.87 23.86
C GLU A 139 -38.26 5.34 23.94
N ASP A 140 -39.24 4.66 23.35
CA ASP A 140 -39.27 3.19 23.31
C ASP A 140 -38.00 2.65 22.64
N ARG A 141 -37.65 3.22 21.49
CA ARG A 141 -36.44 2.84 20.76
C ARG A 141 -35.16 3.20 21.54
N ALA A 142 -35.12 4.31 22.26
CA ALA A 142 -33.98 4.67 23.10
C ALA A 142 -33.81 3.72 24.30
N ASN A 143 -34.90 3.28 24.91
CA ASN A 143 -34.92 2.32 26.02
C ASN A 143 -34.37 0.94 25.62
N GLU A 144 -34.70 0.46 24.41
CA GLU A 144 -34.13 -0.78 23.86
C GLU A 144 -32.61 -0.72 23.67
N ILE A 145 -32.06 0.50 23.53
CA ILE A 145 -30.67 0.72 23.19
C ILE A 145 -29.85 0.96 24.45
N SER A 146 -30.37 1.77 25.38
CA SER A 146 -29.75 2.02 26.69
C SER A 146 -29.62 0.74 27.52
N SER A 147 -30.57 -0.19 27.41
CA SER A 147 -30.52 -1.51 28.07
C SER A 147 -29.48 -2.47 27.46
N SER A 148 -29.05 -2.27 26.22
CA SER A 148 -28.19 -3.22 25.50
C SER A 148 -26.68 -2.98 25.64
N TYR A 149 -26.28 -1.76 26.03
CA TYR A 149 -24.88 -1.29 25.98
C TYR A 149 -24.15 -1.47 24.64
N SER A 150 -24.82 -1.91 23.57
CA SER A 150 -24.24 -2.22 22.25
C SER A 150 -23.92 -0.95 21.46
N LYS A 151 -22.75 -0.95 20.82
CA LYS A 151 -22.26 0.14 19.97
C LYS A 151 -23.02 0.23 18.66
N GLU A 152 -23.36 -0.93 18.10
CA GLU A 152 -24.13 -1.08 16.87
C GLU A 152 -25.52 -0.47 17.04
N LYS A 153 -26.17 -0.77 18.17
CA LYS A 153 -27.48 -0.21 18.49
C LYS A 153 -27.47 1.31 18.64
N LEU A 154 -26.39 1.92 19.14
CA LEU A 154 -26.28 3.39 19.18
C LEU A 154 -26.30 3.99 17.77
N VAL A 155 -25.63 3.34 16.82
CA VAL A 155 -25.62 3.75 15.41
C VAL A 155 -26.99 3.54 14.78
N GLU A 156 -27.63 2.39 15.01
CA GLU A 156 -28.99 2.12 14.52
C GLU A 156 -30.01 3.15 15.01
N TYR A 157 -29.84 3.71 16.20
CA TYR A 157 -30.72 4.78 16.69
C TYR A 157 -30.62 6.04 15.82
N ILE A 158 -29.39 6.43 15.46
CA ILE A 158 -29.15 7.61 14.63
C ILE A 158 -29.81 7.39 13.27
N GLU A 159 -29.57 6.22 12.67
CA GLU A 159 -30.19 5.83 11.41
C GLU A 159 -31.72 5.85 11.51
N PHE A 160 -32.28 5.35 12.62
CA PHE A 160 -33.71 5.41 12.87
C PHE A 160 -34.24 6.85 12.92
N ILE A 161 -33.60 7.76 13.65
CA ILE A 161 -34.03 9.17 13.71
C ILE A 161 -33.97 9.83 12.32
N LEU A 162 -32.89 9.58 11.58
CA LEU A 162 -32.65 10.23 10.30
C LEU A 162 -33.55 9.68 9.19
N LEU A 163 -33.65 8.36 9.08
CA LEU A 163 -34.20 7.67 7.90
C LEU A 163 -35.64 7.18 8.08
N ASN A 164 -36.15 7.07 9.30
CA ASN A 164 -37.52 6.57 9.50
C ASN A 164 -38.55 7.65 9.13
N PRO A 165 -39.49 7.38 8.19
CA PRO A 165 -40.49 8.35 7.77
C PRO A 165 -41.46 8.78 8.88
N SER A 166 -41.65 7.94 9.90
CA SER A 166 -42.52 8.24 11.05
C SER A 166 -41.91 9.25 12.03
N VAL A 167 -40.62 9.58 11.87
CA VAL A 167 -39.98 10.63 12.66
C VAL A 167 -40.31 11.98 12.02
N GLU A 168 -40.89 12.89 12.79
CA GLU A 168 -41.23 14.22 12.31
C GLU A 168 -39.99 15.09 12.08
N HIS A 169 -40.08 16.03 11.13
CA HIS A 169 -39.00 16.97 10.81
C HIS A 169 -38.48 17.71 12.05
N GLN A 170 -39.38 18.23 12.89
CA GLN A 170 -39.02 18.95 14.11
C GLN A 170 -38.19 18.10 15.08
N HIS A 171 -38.48 16.81 15.20
CA HIS A 171 -37.72 15.90 16.07
C HIS A 171 -36.31 15.68 15.54
N ARG A 172 -36.14 15.59 14.21
CA ARG A 172 -34.80 15.54 13.59
C ARG A 172 -34.03 16.83 13.87
N VAL A 173 -34.66 18.00 13.69
CA VAL A 173 -34.01 19.29 13.99
C VAL A 173 -33.58 19.37 15.46
N TRP A 174 -34.43 18.94 16.41
CA TRP A 174 -34.06 18.87 17.84
C TRP A 174 -32.89 17.93 18.10
N PHE A 175 -32.85 16.78 17.40
CA PHE A 175 -31.74 15.83 17.51
C PHE A 175 -30.42 16.45 17.07
N PHE A 176 -30.40 17.14 15.91
CA PHE A 176 -29.23 17.88 15.43
C PHE A 176 -28.82 19.01 16.38
N ASN A 177 -29.77 19.66 17.07
CA ASN A 177 -29.51 20.76 17.99
C ASN A 177 -29.13 20.34 19.41
N MET A 178 -29.14 19.04 19.72
CA MET A 178 -28.95 18.60 21.11
C MET A 178 -27.54 18.88 21.60
N ARG A 179 -27.40 19.73 22.62
CA ARG A 179 -26.10 20.17 23.16
C ARG A 179 -25.61 19.29 24.30
N GLY A 180 -24.29 19.16 24.39
CA GLY A 180 -23.62 18.50 25.52
C GLY A 180 -23.75 19.30 26.81
N GLU A 181 -23.45 18.67 27.95
CA GLU A 181 -23.18 19.41 29.20
C GLU A 181 -21.73 19.91 29.12
N GLY A 182 -21.51 21.23 29.08
CA GLY A 182 -20.16 21.81 29.04
C GLY A 182 -19.99 23.08 28.18
N GLN A 183 -18.78 23.65 28.26
CA GLN A 183 -18.40 25.00 27.80
C GLN A 183 -18.32 25.21 26.27
N THR A 184 -18.37 24.15 25.45
CA THR A 184 -18.14 24.30 24.00
C THR A 184 -19.33 24.87 23.24
N GLY A 185 -20.55 24.79 23.78
CA GLY A 185 -21.77 25.28 23.12
C GLY A 185 -22.18 24.55 21.82
N LYS A 186 -21.30 23.67 21.29
CA LYS A 186 -21.50 22.89 20.06
C LYS A 186 -22.50 21.75 20.26
N PRO A 187 -23.37 21.45 19.28
CA PRO A 187 -24.22 20.26 19.31
C PRO A 187 -23.42 18.96 19.40
N LEU A 188 -23.95 17.93 20.09
CA LEU A 188 -23.28 16.64 20.28
C LEU A 188 -23.04 15.91 18.95
N LEU A 189 -24.03 15.95 18.07
CA LEU A 189 -23.91 15.38 16.72
C LEU A 189 -22.77 16.05 15.93
N TYR A 190 -22.58 17.38 16.08
CA TYR A 190 -21.47 18.09 15.46
C TYR A 190 -20.12 17.68 16.07
N GLN A 191 -20.03 17.53 17.39
CA GLN A 191 -18.83 17.01 18.06
C GLN A 191 -18.47 15.60 17.57
N PHE A 192 -19.48 14.73 17.37
CA PHE A 192 -19.26 13.41 16.77
C PHE A 192 -18.64 13.52 15.37
N ILE A 193 -19.15 14.39 14.51
CA ILE A 193 -18.60 14.62 13.17
C ILE A 193 -17.16 15.12 13.23
N GLU A 194 -16.84 16.07 14.11
CA GLU A 194 -15.47 16.57 14.28
C GLU A 194 -14.50 15.46 14.72
N ASN A 195 -14.88 14.63 15.69
CA ASN A 195 -14.03 13.53 16.15
C ASN A 195 -13.88 12.44 15.08
N TYR A 196 -14.95 12.11 14.36
CA TYR A 196 -14.88 11.11 13.29
C TYR A 196 -14.06 11.60 12.09
N LYS A 197 -14.09 12.91 11.76
CA LYS A 197 -13.21 13.51 10.75
C LYS A 197 -11.73 13.29 11.07
N GLN A 198 -11.32 13.35 12.35
CA GLN A 198 -9.94 13.05 12.73
C GLN A 198 -9.53 11.61 12.37
N ILE A 199 -10.45 10.65 12.46
CA ILE A 199 -10.22 9.26 12.02
C ILE A 199 -10.02 9.21 10.50
N ILE A 200 -10.85 9.93 9.74
CA ILE A 200 -10.75 10.00 8.28
C ILE A 200 -9.41 10.64 7.86
N ASP A 201 -9.04 11.75 8.48
CA ASP A 201 -7.83 12.50 8.16
C ASP A 201 -6.57 11.68 8.47
N GLU A 202 -6.53 10.99 9.61
CA GLU A 202 -5.40 10.11 9.95
C GLU A 202 -5.37 8.87 9.04
N ALA A 203 -6.53 8.34 8.64
CA ALA A 203 -6.61 7.25 7.66
C ALA A 203 -6.07 7.67 6.29
N GLN A 204 -6.34 8.90 5.83
CA GLN A 204 -5.79 9.43 4.59
C GLN A 204 -4.28 9.64 4.68
N LYS A 205 -3.81 10.22 5.79
CA LYS A 205 -2.39 10.47 6.06
C LYS A 205 -1.56 9.19 6.10
N LEU A 206 -2.12 8.09 6.60
CA LEU A 206 -1.46 6.79 6.73
C LEU A 206 -1.79 5.81 5.59
N ASP A 207 -2.50 6.25 4.55
CA ASP A 207 -2.97 5.43 3.42
C ASP A 207 -3.74 4.17 3.85
N CYS A 208 -4.60 4.34 4.86
CA CYS A 208 -5.36 3.30 5.53
C CYS A 208 -6.89 3.47 5.38
N THR A 209 -7.34 4.21 4.36
CA THR A 209 -8.77 4.58 4.16
C THR A 209 -9.71 3.38 3.97
N GLU A 210 -9.22 2.23 3.52
CA GLU A 210 -10.03 1.01 3.45
C GLU A 210 -10.42 0.48 4.83
N LEU A 211 -9.63 0.75 5.88
CA LEU A 211 -9.86 0.27 7.25
C LEU A 211 -11.02 0.98 7.97
N ILE A 212 -11.55 2.07 7.39
CA ILE A 212 -12.72 2.77 7.91
C ILE A 212 -14.00 2.44 7.13
N LYS A 213 -13.90 1.87 5.92
CA LYS A 213 -15.07 1.61 5.08
C LYS A 213 -15.97 0.55 5.69
N GLY A 214 -17.28 0.81 5.67
CA GLY A 214 -18.30 -0.12 6.15
C GLY A 214 -18.36 -0.28 7.68
N SER A 215 -17.61 0.52 8.46
CA SER A 215 -17.79 0.52 9.91
C SER A 215 -19.13 1.17 10.28
N PRO A 216 -19.79 0.74 11.37
CA PRO A 216 -21.04 1.36 11.82
C PRO A 216 -20.93 2.88 12.01
N LEU A 217 -19.84 3.35 12.62
CA LEU A 217 -19.61 4.79 12.79
C LEU A 217 -19.38 5.53 11.46
N ASN A 218 -18.79 4.86 10.45
CA ASN A 218 -18.68 5.46 9.11
C ASN A 218 -20.07 5.66 8.49
N ASN A 219 -20.93 4.66 8.60
CA ASN A 219 -22.30 4.76 8.10
C ASN A 219 -23.07 5.86 8.83
N ALA A 220 -22.97 5.92 10.17
CA ALA A 220 -23.55 7.01 10.96
C ALA A 220 -23.03 8.38 10.51
N TYR A 221 -21.71 8.52 10.36
CA TYR A 221 -21.07 9.74 9.88
C TYR A 221 -21.64 10.16 8.53
N ARG A 222 -21.61 9.26 7.54
CA ARG A 222 -22.11 9.50 6.18
C ARG A 222 -23.59 9.89 6.18
N ASN A 223 -24.41 9.21 6.96
CA ASN A 223 -25.84 9.51 7.07
C ASN A 223 -26.06 10.89 7.68
N VAL A 224 -25.30 11.30 8.70
CA VAL A 224 -25.45 12.63 9.32
C VAL A 224 -25.05 13.75 8.36
N ILE A 225 -24.00 13.56 7.56
CA ILE A 225 -23.52 14.56 6.59
C ILE A 225 -24.20 14.47 5.21
N ASP A 226 -25.09 13.51 5.01
CA ASP A 226 -25.73 13.26 3.71
C ASP A 226 -26.46 14.51 3.19
N GLU A 227 -26.43 14.72 1.88
CA GLU A 227 -27.02 15.89 1.22
C GLU A 227 -28.53 15.97 1.46
N ASN A 228 -29.21 14.83 1.61
CA ASN A 228 -30.65 14.78 1.87
C ASN A 228 -31.05 15.46 3.18
N PHE A 229 -30.13 15.60 4.14
CA PHE A 229 -30.38 16.25 5.42
C PHE A 229 -29.87 17.70 5.49
N ILE A 230 -29.51 18.29 4.35
CA ILE A 230 -29.02 19.68 4.31
C ILE A 230 -30.05 20.67 4.89
N GLN A 231 -31.34 20.48 4.60
CA GLN A 231 -32.38 21.37 5.13
C GLN A 231 -32.51 21.23 6.65
N ILE A 232 -32.41 20.01 7.19
CA ILE A 232 -32.43 19.78 8.65
C ILE A 232 -31.24 20.48 9.31
N ARG A 233 -30.05 20.39 8.71
CA ARG A 233 -28.84 21.07 9.21
C ARG A 233 -29.01 22.59 9.18
N LYS A 234 -29.60 23.15 8.11
CA LYS A 234 -29.93 24.58 8.02
C LYS A 234 -30.88 25.02 9.11
N ASP A 235 -31.98 24.28 9.29
CA ASP A 235 -32.98 24.55 10.33
C ASP A 235 -32.41 24.38 11.75
N ALA A 236 -31.35 23.57 11.89
CA ALA A 236 -30.58 23.41 13.10
C ALA A 236 -29.45 24.47 13.27
N TYR A 237 -29.33 25.46 12.38
CA TYR A 237 -28.26 26.47 12.43
C TYR A 237 -26.85 25.84 12.47
N TRP A 238 -26.67 24.69 11.81
CA TRP A 238 -25.37 24.02 11.80
C TRP A 238 -24.32 24.72 10.95
N GLU A 239 -24.75 25.57 10.02
CA GLU A 239 -23.86 26.42 9.21
C GLU A 239 -23.01 27.35 10.10
N ASP A 240 -23.49 27.71 11.30
CA ASP A 240 -22.73 28.53 12.27
C ASP A 240 -21.51 27.80 12.86
N TYR A 241 -21.38 26.49 12.61
CA TYR A 241 -20.31 25.64 13.14
C TYR A 241 -19.40 25.07 12.05
N ILE A 242 -19.71 25.23 10.76
CA ILE A 242 -18.96 24.70 9.61
C ILE A 242 -17.89 25.72 9.14
#